data_AF-A0A9E5TEZ5-F1
#
_entry.id   AF-A0A9E5TEZ5-F1
#
_cell.length_a   1.000
_cell.length_b   1.000
_cell.length_c   1.000
_cell.angle_alpha   90.00
_cell.angle_beta   90.00
_cell.angle_gamma   90.00
#
_symmetry.space_group_name_H-M   'P 1'
#
loop_
_entity.id
_entity.type
_entity.pdbx_description
1 polymer ?
#
loop_
_entity_poly.entity_id
_entity_poly.type
_entity_poly.pdbx_seq_one_letter_code
_entity_poly.pdbx_strand_id
1 'polypeptide(L)' 'MAIDLTRWLLECDEPWTRYRTLVDLLDRPEDEAEVQTARAEMLAHPGVQDLIAQAATWPGRPLKRHNDAS' A
#
# COMPACT_ATOMS: atom_id res chain seq x y z
N MET A 1 -13.96 22.26 16.41
CA MET A 1 -13.81 20.80 16.55
C MET A 1 -12.66 20.42 15.63
N ALA A 2 -11.47 20.14 16.18
CA ALA A 2 -10.39 19.62 15.35
C ALA A 2 -10.78 18.19 14.99
N ILE A 3 -10.91 17.90 13.69
CA ILE A 3 -11.07 16.54 13.21
C ILE A 3 -9.82 15.79 13.68
N ASP A 4 -10.00 14.67 14.36
CA ASP A 4 -8.90 13.73 14.58
C ASP A 4 -8.60 13.08 13.23
N LEU A 5 -7.70 13.73 12.47
CA LEU A 5 -7.33 13.32 11.12
C LEU A 5 -6.75 11.90 11.11
N THR A 6 -6.08 11.49 12.19
CA THR A 6 -5.50 10.15 12.30
C THR A 6 -6.59 9.10 12.42
N ARG A 7 -7.63 9.37 13.20
CA ARG A 7 -8.81 8.51 13.28
C ARG A 7 -9.53 8.40 11.94
N TRP A 8 -9.72 9.52 11.24
CA TRP A 8 -10.34 9.50 9.92
C TRP A 8 -9.58 8.61 8.92
N LEU A 9 -8.25 8.67 8.94
CA LEU A 9 -7.40 7.81 8.10
C LEU A 9 -7.48 6.33 8.48
N LEU A 10 -7.62 6.02 9.77
CA LEU A 10 -7.78 4.64 10.26
C LEU A 10 -9.16 4.05 9.94
N GLU A 11 -10.15 4.89 9.68
CA GLU A 11 -11.52 4.49 9.29
C GLU A 11 -11.68 4.34 7.76
N CYS A 12 -10.66 4.65 6.96
CA CYS A 12 -10.68 4.48 5.51
C CYS A 12 -10.83 3.01 5.09
N ASP A 13 -11.62 2.76 4.04
CA ASP A 13 -11.82 1.42 3.48
C ASP A 13 -10.51 0.87 2.88
N GLU A 14 -9.65 1.74 2.35
CA GLU A 14 -8.37 1.38 1.77
C GLU A 14 -7.40 0.80 2.81
N PRO A 15 -7.03 -0.49 2.72
CA PRO A 15 -6.19 -1.13 3.75
C PRO A 15 -4.76 -0.58 3.77
N TRP A 16 -4.25 -0.06 2.65
CA TRP A 16 -2.94 0.61 2.61
C TRP A 16 -2.97 1.93 3.38
N THR A 17 -4.06 2.69 3.33
CA THR A 17 -4.19 3.95 4.10
C THR A 17 -4.11 3.67 5.59
N ARG A 18 -4.81 2.64 6.07
CA ARG A 18 -4.79 2.23 7.48
C ARG A 18 -3.41 1.77 7.92
N TYR A 19 -2.78 0.86 7.18
CA TYR A 19 -1.43 0.36 7.50
C TYR A 19 -0.37 1.46 7.49
N ARG A 20 -0.37 2.34 6.47
CA ARG A 20 0.60 3.44 6.37
C ARG A 20 0.37 4.50 7.45
N THR A 21 -0.88 4.73 7.87
CA THR A 21 -1.17 5.62 9.00
C THR A 21 -0.55 5.10 10.30
N LEU A 22 -0.67 3.80 10.58
CA LEU A 22 -0.08 3.19 11.77
C LEU A 22 1.45 3.33 11.79
N VAL A 23 2.12 2.99 10.70
CA VAL A 23 3.59 2.96 10.65
C VAL A 23 4.19 4.36 10.46
N ASP A 24 3.69 5.12 9.47
CA ASP A 24 4.38 6.31 8.99
C ASP A 24 3.93 7.60 9.71
N LEU A 25 2.75 7.61 10.34
CA LEU A 25 2.21 8.78 11.04
C LEU A 25 2.12 8.58 12.56
N LEU A 26 1.86 7.34 13.01
CA LEU A 26 1.73 7.01 14.42
C LEU A 26 2.96 6.30 14.99
N ASP A 27 4.00 6.10 14.17
CA ASP A 27 5.27 5.44 14.53
C ASP A 27 5.08 4.09 15.23
N ARG A 28 4.02 3.35 14.86
CA ARG A 28 3.75 2.03 15.44
C ARG A 28 4.79 1.02 14.94
N PRO A 29 5.46 0.30 15.85
CA PRO A 29 6.33 -0.81 15.50
C PRO A 29 5.64 -1.85 14.62
N GLU A 30 6.35 -2.35 13.62
CA GLU A 30 5.80 -3.34 12.69
C GLU A 30 5.45 -4.68 13.36
N ASP A 31 6.00 -4.98 14.53
CA ASP A 31 5.71 -6.19 15.31
C ASP A 31 4.47 -6.07 16.20
N GLU A 32 3.86 -4.89 16.31
CA GLU A 32 2.57 -4.74 16.98
C GLU A 32 1.46 -5.50 16.23
N ALA A 33 0.58 -6.17 16.98
CA ALA A 33 -0.47 -7.04 16.44
C ALA A 33 -1.43 -6.30 15.48
N GLU A 34 -1.76 -5.04 15.79
CA GLU A 34 -2.61 -4.19 14.96
C GLU A 34 -1.95 -3.89 13.61
N VAL A 35 -0.65 -3.57 13.63
CA VAL A 35 0.13 -3.28 12.43
C VAL A 35 0.27 -4.52 11.54
N GLN A 36 0.53 -5.69 12.13
CA GLN A 36 0.58 -6.96 11.41
C GLN A 36 -0.77 -7.32 10.76
N THR A 37 -1.87 -7.06 11.46
CA THR A 37 -3.23 -7.29 10.93
C THR A 37 -3.51 -6.37 9.74
N ALA A 38 -3.27 -5.06 9.89
CA ALA A 38 -3.46 -4.10 8.81
C ALA A 38 -2.56 -4.41 7.60
N ARG A 39 -1.32 -4.84 7.84
CA ARG A 39 -0.39 -5.29 6.78
C ARG A 39 -0.92 -6.53 6.06
N ALA A 40 -1.43 -7.51 6.78
CA ALA A 40 -2.00 -8.72 6.20
C ALA A 40 -3.23 -8.41 5.34
N GLU A 41 -4.13 -7.54 5.81
CA GLU A 41 -5.29 -7.08 5.04
C GLU A 41 -4.88 -6.35 3.76
N MET A 42 -3.88 -5.46 3.84
CA MET A 42 -3.35 -4.77 2.66
C MET A 42 -2.81 -5.75 1.63
N LEU A 43 -2.04 -6.77 2.05
CA LEU A 43 -1.48 -7.77 1.15
C LEU A 43 -2.53 -8.76 0.61
N ALA A 44 -3.64 -8.96 1.33
CA ALA A 44 -4.76 -9.77 0.89
C ALA A 44 -5.69 -9.03 -0.10
N HIS A 45 -5.60 -7.70 -0.19
CA HIS A 45 -6.47 -6.91 -1.06
C HIS A 45 -6.20 -7.22 -2.55
N PRO A 46 -7.24 -7.55 -3.36
CA PRO A 46 -7.07 -7.95 -4.76
C PRO A 46 -6.29 -6.94 -5.61
N GLY A 47 -6.59 -5.65 -5.49
CA GLY A 47 -5.86 -4.61 -6.23
C GLY A 47 -4.37 -4.52 -5.88
N VAL A 48 -3.98 -4.88 -4.66
CA VAL A 48 -2.56 -4.92 -4.25
C VAL A 48 -1.89 -6.15 -4.84
N GLN A 49 -2.57 -7.31 -4.82
CA GLN A 49 -2.07 -8.53 -5.46
C GLN A 49 -1.89 -8.35 -6.97
N ASP A 50 -2.86 -7.74 -7.63
CA ASP A 50 -2.80 -7.41 -9.06
C ASP A 50 -1.66 -6.46 -9.38
N LEU A 51 -1.43 -5.44 -8.54
CA LEU A 51 -0.30 -4.52 -8.68
C LEU A 51 1.04 -5.25 -8.53
N ILE A 52 1.16 -6.15 -7.55
CA ILE A 52 2.37 -6.96 -7.34
C ILE A 52 2.61 -7.89 -8.55
N ALA A 53 1.55 -8.52 -9.07
CA ALA A 53 1.64 -9.39 -10.24
C ALA A 53 2.10 -8.62 -11.49
N GLN A 54 1.57 -7.40 -11.70
CA GLN A 54 2.00 -6.52 -12.78
C GLN A 54 3.45 -6.09 -12.60
N ALA A 55 3.86 -5.67 -11.40
CA ALA A 55 5.24 -5.28 -11.09
C ALA A 55 6.23 -6.42 -11.34
N ALA A 56 5.86 -7.67 -11.04
CA ALA A 56 6.69 -8.85 -11.33
C ALA A 56 6.97 -9.04 -12.83
N THR A 57 6.12 -8.46 -13.69
CA THR A 57 6.28 -8.49 -15.15
C THR A 57 6.90 -7.21 -15.72
N TRP A 58 7.28 -6.23 -14.89
CA TRP A 58 7.89 -4.97 -15.32
C TRP A 58 9.42 -5.08 -15.50
N PRO A 59 10.02 -4.51 -16.56
CA PRO A 59 9.41 -3.79 -17.69
C PRO A 59 8.94 -4.72 -18.82
N GLY A 60 8.98 -6.04 -18.61
CA GLY A 60 8.67 -7.05 -19.62
C GLY A 60 9.90 -7.35 -20.49
N ARG A 61 9.72 -7.33 -21.81
CA ARG A 61 10.83 -7.48 -22.79
C ARG A 61 11.72 -6.22 -22.72
N PRO A 62 13.06 -6.33 -22.88
CA PRO A 62 13.94 -5.16 -22.86
C PRO A 62 13.40 -4.08 -23.81
N LEU A 63 13.33 -2.83 -23.33
CA LEU A 63 12.97 -1.65 -24.13
C LEU A 63 13.95 -1.58 -25.32
N LYS A 64 13.53 -2.13 -26.45
CA LYS A 64 14.39 -2.31 -27.62
C LYS A 64 14.37 -0.99 -28.38
N ARG A 65 15.27 -0.10 -27.96
CA ARG A 65 15.63 1.20 -28.58
C ARG A 65 14.68 2.34 -28.24
N HIS A 66 15.29 3.52 -28.20
CA HIS A 66 14.76 4.84 -27.83
C HIS A 66 13.69 5.40 -28.81
N ASN A 67 13.19 4.59 -29.74
CA ASN A 67 12.32 5.03 -30.84
C ASN A 67 10.85 4.61 -30.71
N ASP A 68 10.48 3.82 -29.70
CA ASP A 68 9.11 3.29 -29.56
C ASP A 68 8.36 3.85 -28.33
N ALA A 69 8.56 5.12 -28.02
CA ALA A 69 7.60 5.88 -27.21
C ALA A 69 6.64 6.60 -28.17
N SER A 70 5.46 6.02 -28.38
CA SER A 70 4.31 6.68 -29.04
C SER A 70 3.26 7.03 -28.01
#